data_AF-A0A7U9NEU8-F1
#
_entry.id   AF-A0A7U9NEU8-F1
#
_cell.length_a   1.000
_cell.length_b   1.000
_cell.length_c   1.000
_cell.angle_alpha   90.00
_cell.angle_beta   90.00
_cell.angle_gamma   90.00
#
_symmetry.space_group_name_H-M   'P 1'
#
loop_
_entity.id
_entity.type
_entity.pdbx_description
1 polymer ?
#
loop_
_entity_poly.entity_id
_entity_poly.type
_entity_poly.pdbx_seq_one_letter_code
_entity_poly.pdbx_strand_id
1 'polypeptide(L)'
;MQTTINRIIPQKGSAKTIIQRLRAYIDPVDDTWSTKIRPANEMQIEELRQQLNLVERGLELPEVYVEFLHHAGECAGGLFSTFCAEMSIFSLISDNEGICINNADDTKPYCFTFLKDYLGICYTMNLDNQNQKIFMEEDYAVSENFENLVFQSAITQYEKKYYPFYVYFSSSIHGLNTSEIGIKEIDLFDYADQIVKKYCLNKLWFSDSYCFFACSNEMSLMLNRSGGGVYGAICFNEKEMQREMEKVLLSKINAKICKNYCS
;
A
#
# COMPACT_ATOMS: atom_id res chain seq x y z
N MET A 1 -19.36 23.55 -8.01
CA MET A 1 -19.58 23.05 -6.64
C MET A 1 -19.18 21.59 -6.65
N GLN A 2 -18.11 21.21 -5.95
CA GLN A 2 -17.78 19.80 -5.77
C GLN A 2 -18.81 19.23 -4.81
N THR A 3 -19.58 18.24 -5.27
CA THR A 3 -20.47 17.45 -4.45
C THR A 3 -19.65 16.82 -3.34
N THR A 4 -20.03 17.01 -2.08
CA THR A 4 -19.38 16.33 -0.95
C THR A 4 -19.62 14.83 -1.11
N ILE A 5 -18.60 14.10 -1.57
CA ILE A 5 -18.64 12.64 -1.62
C ILE A 5 -18.51 12.18 -0.18
N ASN A 6 -19.54 11.50 0.34
CA ASN A 6 -19.45 10.89 1.67
C ASN A 6 -18.36 9.84 1.64
N ARG A 7 -17.26 10.14 2.30
CA ARG A 7 -16.13 9.24 2.42
C ARG A 7 -16.55 7.97 3.17
N ILE A 8 -16.28 6.82 2.57
CA ILE A 8 -16.40 5.53 3.24
C ILE A 8 -15.02 5.15 3.79
N ILE A 9 -14.95 4.72 5.05
CA ILE A 9 -13.69 4.27 5.68
C ILE A 9 -13.61 2.74 5.53
N PRO A 10 -12.52 2.19 4.97
CA PRO A 10 -12.34 0.75 4.88
C PRO A 10 -12.40 0.09 6.26
N GLN A 11 -13.35 -0.83 6.44
CA GLN A 11 -13.51 -1.58 7.68
C GLN A 11 -12.55 -2.78 7.72
N LYS A 12 -12.18 -3.24 8.92
CA LYS A 12 -11.50 -4.53 9.05
C LYS A 12 -12.51 -5.65 8.78
N GLY A 13 -12.07 -6.72 8.13
CA GLY A 13 -12.93 -7.84 7.76
C GLY A 13 -12.14 -9.12 7.55
N SER A 14 -12.79 -10.11 6.95
CA SER A 14 -12.16 -11.37 6.55
C SER A 14 -11.67 -11.31 5.10
N ALA A 15 -10.85 -12.29 4.71
CA ALA A 15 -10.39 -12.49 3.34
C ALA A 15 -11.53 -12.41 2.33
N LYS A 16 -12.60 -13.18 2.55
CA LYS A 16 -13.82 -13.26 1.71
C LYS A 16 -14.52 -11.93 1.43
N THR A 17 -14.23 -10.88 2.20
CA THR A 17 -14.86 -9.56 2.06
C THR A 17 -13.91 -8.52 1.46
N ILE A 18 -12.68 -8.88 1.08
CA ILE A 18 -11.67 -7.91 0.65
C ILE A 18 -12.15 -7.08 -0.54
N ILE A 19 -12.68 -7.71 -1.59
CA ILE A 19 -13.17 -7.02 -2.78
C ILE A 19 -14.39 -6.15 -2.47
N GLN A 20 -15.32 -6.66 -1.66
CA GLN A 20 -16.49 -5.87 -1.24
C GLN A 20 -16.06 -4.59 -0.49
N ARG A 21 -15.08 -4.70 0.40
CA ARG A 21 -14.55 -3.57 1.17
C ARG A 21 -13.79 -2.58 0.28
N LEU A 22 -13.01 -3.07 -0.68
CA LEU A 22 -12.35 -2.22 -1.67
C LEU A 22 -13.36 -1.47 -2.54
N ARG A 23 -14.36 -2.17 -3.07
CA ARG A 23 -15.44 -1.55 -3.86
C ARG A 23 -16.18 -0.47 -3.09
N ALA A 24 -16.55 -0.74 -1.84
CA ALA A 24 -17.19 0.25 -0.98
C ALA A 24 -16.32 1.52 -0.80
N TYR A 25 -14.99 1.38 -0.86
CA TYR A 25 -14.06 2.50 -0.76
C TYR A 25 -13.69 3.15 -2.11
N ILE A 26 -13.70 2.41 -3.22
CA ILE A 26 -13.22 2.93 -4.52
C ILE A 26 -14.38 3.43 -5.39
N ASP A 27 -15.47 2.66 -5.47
CA ASP A 27 -16.60 2.94 -6.36
C ASP A 27 -17.21 4.36 -6.17
N PRO A 28 -17.26 4.97 -4.96
CA PRO A 28 -17.76 6.34 -4.80
C PRO A 28 -16.94 7.43 -5.52
N VAL A 29 -15.68 7.17 -5.84
CA VAL A 29 -14.76 8.10 -6.50
C VAL A 29 -14.20 7.59 -7.83
N ASP A 30 -14.48 6.34 -8.16
CA ASP A 30 -14.16 5.68 -9.42
C ASP A 30 -15.10 4.49 -9.64
N ASP A 31 -16.30 4.77 -10.14
CA ASP A 31 -17.34 3.77 -10.41
C ASP A 31 -16.95 2.77 -11.51
N THR A 32 -15.89 3.05 -12.27
CA THR A 32 -15.37 2.19 -13.31
C THR A 32 -14.35 1.16 -12.80
N TRP A 33 -13.84 1.28 -11.57
CA TRP A 33 -12.80 0.37 -11.09
C TRP A 33 -13.28 -1.08 -11.04
N SER A 34 -14.47 -1.31 -10.49
CA SER A 34 -15.05 -2.65 -10.36
C SER A 34 -15.34 -3.35 -11.69
N THR A 35 -15.43 -2.63 -12.81
CA THR A 35 -15.59 -3.21 -14.15
C THR A 35 -14.27 -3.50 -14.85
N LYS A 36 -13.15 -2.94 -14.35
CA LYS A 36 -11.80 -3.13 -14.89
C LYS A 36 -11.08 -4.33 -14.30
N ILE A 37 -11.42 -4.74 -13.08
CA ILE A 37 -10.77 -5.89 -12.44
C ILE A 37 -11.09 -7.18 -13.21
N ARG A 38 -10.13 -8.10 -13.27
CA ARG A 38 -10.30 -9.40 -13.94
C ARG A 38 -9.75 -10.52 -13.06
N PRO A 39 -10.51 -11.62 -12.92
CA PRO A 39 -10.10 -12.75 -12.10
C PRO A 39 -9.01 -13.58 -12.78
N ALA A 40 -8.15 -14.20 -11.97
CA ALA A 40 -7.42 -15.40 -12.39
C ALA A 40 -8.36 -16.62 -12.32
N ASN A 41 -8.15 -17.59 -13.20
CA ASN A 41 -8.90 -18.84 -13.16
C ASN A 41 -8.23 -19.87 -12.23
N GLU A 42 -8.99 -20.88 -11.81
CA GLU A 42 -8.51 -21.92 -10.88
C GLU A 42 -7.26 -22.66 -11.38
N MET A 43 -7.17 -22.92 -12.69
CA MET A 43 -6.02 -23.63 -13.25
C MET A 43 -4.75 -22.80 -13.10
N GLN A 44 -4.83 -21.48 -13.27
CA GLN A 44 -3.69 -20.59 -13.06
C GLN A 44 -3.26 -20.54 -11.59
N ILE A 45 -4.22 -20.47 -10.67
CA ILE A 45 -3.92 -20.46 -9.24
C ILE A 45 -3.28 -21.79 -8.83
N GLU A 46 -3.79 -22.91 -9.34
CA GLU A 46 -3.22 -24.24 -9.08
C GLU A 46 -1.83 -24.41 -9.71
N GLU A 47 -1.63 -23.93 -10.93
CA GLU A 47 -0.32 -23.94 -11.59
C GLU A 47 0.70 -23.11 -10.80
N LEU A 48 0.31 -21.95 -10.26
CA LEU A 48 1.15 -21.17 -9.35
C LEU A 48 1.54 -21.99 -8.11
N ARG A 49 0.60 -22.69 -7.48
CA ARG A 49 0.88 -23.56 -6.31
C ARG A 49 1.87 -24.67 -6.65
N GLN A 50 1.74 -25.24 -7.84
CA GLN A 50 2.62 -26.30 -8.34
C GLN A 50 4.01 -25.78 -8.64
N GLN A 51 4.16 -24.65 -9.35
CA GLN A 51 5.47 -24.06 -9.63
C GLN A 51 6.23 -23.70 -8.34
N LEU A 52 5.51 -23.23 -7.32
CA LEU A 52 6.07 -22.93 -6.01
C LEU A 52 6.38 -24.18 -5.15
N ASN A 53 5.95 -25.37 -5.57
CA ASN A 53 6.04 -26.64 -4.81
C ASN A 53 5.50 -26.53 -3.38
N LEU A 54 4.36 -25.84 -3.19
CA LEU A 54 3.84 -25.51 -1.86
C LEU A 54 3.55 -26.74 -0.99
N VAL A 55 2.98 -27.79 -1.59
CA VAL A 55 2.61 -29.03 -0.88
C VAL A 55 3.85 -29.74 -0.31
N GLU A 56 4.90 -29.91 -1.11
CA GLU A 56 6.14 -30.56 -0.67
C GLU A 56 6.84 -29.76 0.43
N ARG A 57 6.60 -28.45 0.48
CA ARG A 57 7.19 -27.51 1.44
C ARG A 57 6.35 -27.29 2.69
N GLY A 58 5.12 -27.82 2.73
CA GLY A 58 4.17 -27.55 3.82
C GLY A 58 3.79 -26.07 3.96
N LEU A 59 3.76 -25.34 2.83
CA LEU A 59 3.42 -23.92 2.77
C LEU A 59 2.05 -23.74 2.11
N GLU A 60 1.42 -22.59 2.36
CA GLU A 60 0.16 -22.20 1.72
C GLU A 60 0.22 -20.73 1.29
N LEU A 61 -0.47 -20.41 0.19
CA LEU A 61 -0.74 -19.02 -0.16
C LEU A 61 -1.69 -18.40 0.87
N PRO A 62 -1.49 -17.14 1.30
CA PRO A 62 -2.40 -16.48 2.23
C PRO A 62 -3.84 -16.43 1.69
N GLU A 63 -4.83 -16.72 2.53
CA GLU A 63 -6.25 -16.75 2.13
C GLU A 63 -6.69 -15.44 1.46
N VAL A 64 -6.22 -14.30 1.97
CA VAL A 64 -6.51 -12.98 1.41
C VAL A 64 -5.95 -12.83 -0.01
N TYR A 65 -4.74 -13.33 -0.25
CA TYR A 65 -4.13 -13.28 -1.58
C TYR A 65 -4.93 -14.15 -2.56
N VAL A 66 -5.27 -15.38 -2.17
CA VAL A 66 -6.07 -16.29 -2.99
C VAL A 66 -7.44 -15.69 -3.32
N GLU A 67 -8.15 -15.17 -2.32
CA GLU A 67 -9.43 -14.50 -2.55
C GLU A 67 -9.27 -13.32 -3.50
N PHE A 68 -8.22 -12.49 -3.33
CA PHE A 68 -7.97 -11.38 -4.24
C PHE A 68 -7.74 -11.86 -5.69
N LEU A 69 -7.00 -12.96 -5.90
CA LEU A 69 -6.76 -13.51 -7.24
C LEU A 69 -8.05 -13.96 -7.93
N HIS A 70 -9.01 -14.53 -7.20
CA HIS A 70 -10.30 -14.94 -7.75
C HIS A 70 -11.15 -13.79 -8.30
N HIS A 71 -10.81 -12.53 -8.02
CA HIS A 71 -11.53 -11.36 -8.56
C HIS A 71 -10.64 -10.41 -9.37
N ALA A 72 -9.35 -10.34 -9.06
CA ALA A 72 -8.41 -9.33 -9.55
C ALA A 72 -7.03 -9.89 -9.92
N GLY A 73 -6.90 -11.21 -10.11
CA GLY A 73 -5.63 -11.89 -10.40
C GLY A 73 -5.06 -11.68 -11.81
N GLU A 74 -5.84 -11.18 -12.77
CA GLU A 74 -5.38 -10.86 -14.14
C GLU A 74 -5.47 -9.39 -14.51
N CYS A 75 -6.06 -8.59 -13.62
CA CYS A 75 -6.09 -7.15 -13.65
C CYS A 75 -6.66 -6.66 -12.31
N ALA A 76 -5.91 -5.84 -11.59
CA ALA A 76 -6.37 -5.17 -10.38
C ALA A 76 -6.97 -3.78 -10.68
N GLY A 77 -7.25 -3.47 -11.95
CA GLY A 77 -7.90 -2.23 -12.37
C GLY A 77 -7.05 -0.99 -12.11
N GLY A 78 -5.72 -1.13 -12.16
CA GLY A 78 -4.77 -0.07 -11.84
C GLY A 78 -4.51 0.13 -10.35
N LEU A 79 -4.98 -0.75 -9.45
CA LEU A 79 -4.80 -0.61 -8.00
C LEU A 79 -3.33 -0.44 -7.59
N PHE A 80 -2.42 -1.14 -8.27
CA PHE A 80 -0.98 -1.11 -8.01
C PHE A 80 -0.22 -0.09 -8.89
N SER A 81 -0.90 0.87 -9.52
CA SER A 81 -0.26 1.83 -10.42
C SER A 81 0.82 2.69 -9.73
N THR A 82 0.71 2.87 -8.41
CA THR A 82 1.70 3.59 -7.60
C THR A 82 3.05 2.87 -7.52
N PHE A 83 3.02 1.55 -7.74
CA PHE A 83 4.19 0.70 -7.87
C PHE A 83 4.58 0.48 -9.33
N CYS A 84 3.99 1.21 -10.29
CA CYS A 84 4.18 0.99 -11.72
C CYS A 84 3.92 -0.47 -12.14
N ALA A 85 2.95 -1.13 -11.50
CA ALA A 85 2.69 -2.54 -11.66
C ALA A 85 1.20 -2.83 -11.91
N GLU A 86 0.92 -4.00 -12.49
CA GLU A 86 -0.42 -4.54 -12.67
C GLU A 86 -0.41 -6.04 -12.39
N MET A 87 -1.46 -6.55 -11.75
CA MET A 87 -1.56 -7.96 -11.39
C MET A 87 -1.81 -8.82 -12.63
N SER A 88 -0.99 -9.85 -12.85
CA SER A 88 -1.26 -10.90 -13.83
C SER A 88 -0.57 -12.20 -13.44
N ILE A 89 -1.35 -13.17 -12.99
CA ILE A 89 -0.86 -14.52 -12.70
C ILE A 89 -0.35 -15.20 -13.97
N PHE A 90 -1.04 -15.03 -15.10
CA PHE A 90 -0.56 -15.53 -16.39
C PHE A 90 0.85 -15.06 -16.70
N SER A 91 1.11 -13.76 -16.56
CA SER A 91 2.42 -13.18 -16.86
C SER A 91 3.49 -13.67 -15.88
N LEU A 92 3.13 -13.82 -14.60
CA LEU A 92 4.01 -14.34 -13.58
C LEU A 92 4.44 -15.79 -13.87
N ILE A 93 3.47 -16.64 -14.25
CA ILE A 93 3.69 -18.07 -14.59
C ILE A 93 4.48 -18.25 -15.87
N SER A 94 4.21 -17.40 -16.87
CA SER A 94 4.83 -17.48 -18.20
C SER A 94 6.25 -16.90 -18.24
N ASP A 95 6.72 -16.32 -17.14
CA ASP A 95 8.04 -15.71 -17.08
C ASP A 95 9.15 -16.78 -17.11
N ASN A 96 10.10 -16.64 -18.03
CA ASN A 96 11.12 -17.65 -18.33
C ASN A 96 12.15 -17.81 -17.20
N GLU A 97 12.21 -16.87 -16.25
CA GLU A 97 13.06 -16.98 -15.06
C GLU A 97 12.54 -18.02 -14.06
N GLY A 98 11.29 -18.45 -14.22
CA GLY A 98 10.60 -19.36 -13.31
C GLY A 98 10.21 -18.68 -12.00
N ILE A 99 9.00 -18.96 -11.51
CA ILE A 99 8.62 -18.55 -10.15
C ILE A 99 9.21 -19.58 -9.19
N CYS A 100 10.14 -19.15 -8.34
CA CYS A 100 10.67 -20.01 -7.30
C CYS A 100 10.58 -19.34 -5.93
N ILE A 101 10.50 -20.19 -4.92
CA ILE A 101 10.66 -19.77 -3.54
C ILE A 101 12.15 -19.60 -3.26
N ASN A 102 12.55 -18.44 -2.74
CA ASN A 102 13.90 -18.21 -2.25
C ASN A 102 14.17 -19.15 -1.06
N ASN A 103 15.11 -20.09 -1.26
CA ASN A 103 15.61 -21.01 -0.23
C ASN A 103 17.08 -20.78 0.09
N ALA A 104 17.75 -19.90 -0.65
CA ALA A 104 19.17 -19.64 -0.50
C ALA A 104 19.42 -18.52 0.52
N ASP A 105 18.43 -17.65 0.73
CA ASP A 105 18.47 -16.61 1.74
C ASP A 105 17.89 -17.13 3.08
N ASP A 106 18.78 -17.53 3.98
CA ASP A 106 18.44 -17.94 5.36
C ASP A 106 17.71 -16.83 6.15
N THR A 107 17.80 -15.58 5.72
CA THR A 107 17.15 -14.44 6.39
C THR A 107 15.72 -14.19 5.89
N LYS A 108 15.39 -14.68 4.69
CA LYS A 108 14.08 -14.53 4.04
C LYS A 108 13.69 -15.83 3.33
N PRO A 109 13.62 -16.96 4.05
CA PRO A 109 13.14 -18.19 3.45
C PRO A 109 11.68 -18.01 3.05
N TYR A 110 11.23 -18.76 2.05
CA TYR A 110 9.81 -18.84 1.66
C TYR A 110 9.25 -17.63 0.92
N CYS A 111 10.10 -16.69 0.50
CA CYS A 111 9.68 -15.57 -0.35
C CYS A 111 9.49 -16.00 -1.81
N PHE A 112 8.42 -15.55 -2.44
CA PHE A 112 8.24 -15.66 -3.89
C PHE A 112 7.78 -14.33 -4.49
N THR A 113 8.12 -14.08 -5.74
CA THR A 113 7.63 -12.91 -6.48
C THR A 113 6.15 -13.09 -6.83
N PHE A 114 5.31 -12.15 -6.40
CA PHE A 114 3.87 -12.16 -6.71
C PHE A 114 3.45 -11.01 -7.64
N LEU A 115 4.31 -10.00 -7.79
CA LEU A 115 4.07 -8.81 -8.61
C LEU A 115 5.41 -8.29 -9.14
N LYS A 116 5.45 -7.89 -10.42
CA LYS A 116 6.58 -7.19 -11.03
C LYS A 116 6.11 -5.85 -11.61
N ASP A 117 6.90 -4.81 -11.47
CA ASP A 117 6.62 -3.52 -12.13
C ASP A 117 7.08 -3.52 -13.60
N TYR A 118 6.78 -2.43 -14.33
CA TYR A 118 7.16 -2.29 -15.74
C TYR A 118 8.67 -2.17 -15.99
N LEU A 119 9.49 -2.00 -14.94
CA LEU A 119 10.94 -1.97 -15.00
C LEU A 119 11.58 -3.30 -14.57
N GLY A 120 10.77 -4.29 -14.18
CA GLY A 120 11.23 -5.59 -13.71
C GLY A 120 11.52 -5.66 -12.21
N ILE A 121 11.21 -4.61 -11.44
CA ILE A 121 11.34 -4.62 -9.98
C ILE A 121 10.35 -5.63 -9.41
N CYS A 122 10.87 -6.59 -8.66
CA CYS A 122 10.09 -7.65 -8.06
C CYS A 122 9.57 -7.26 -6.69
N TYR A 123 8.29 -7.53 -6.46
CA TYR A 123 7.67 -7.53 -5.14
C TYR A 123 7.46 -8.97 -4.71
N THR A 124 8.04 -9.31 -3.55
CA THR A 124 8.00 -10.66 -3.01
C THR A 124 7.16 -10.72 -1.76
N MET A 125 6.54 -11.87 -1.54
CA MET A 125 5.73 -12.17 -0.35
C MET A 125 6.34 -13.37 0.35
N ASN A 126 6.55 -13.24 1.67
CA ASN A 126 6.95 -14.36 2.49
C ASN A 126 5.71 -15.22 2.83
N LEU A 127 5.81 -16.54 2.64
CA LEU A 127 4.75 -17.50 2.89
C LEU A 127 4.79 -18.12 4.30
N ASP A 128 5.73 -17.73 5.15
CA ASP A 128 5.72 -18.12 6.56
C ASP A 128 4.51 -17.51 7.29
N ASN A 129 3.72 -18.36 7.93
CA ASN A 129 2.56 -17.95 8.72
C ASN A 129 2.91 -17.00 9.89
N GLN A 130 4.16 -16.98 10.35
CA GLN A 130 4.62 -16.05 11.40
C GLN A 130 5.13 -14.72 10.83
N ASN A 131 5.43 -14.66 9.53
CA ASN A 131 6.00 -13.49 8.88
C ASN A 131 5.58 -13.43 7.41
N GLN A 132 4.47 -12.75 7.14
CA GLN A 132 3.92 -12.59 5.78
C GLN A 132 4.31 -11.28 5.10
N LYS A 133 5.46 -10.72 5.50
CA LYS A 133 5.94 -9.42 4.98
C LYS A 133 6.06 -9.41 3.47
N ILE A 134 5.82 -8.22 2.93
CA ILE A 134 6.00 -7.90 1.52
C ILE A 134 7.30 -7.11 1.37
N PHE A 135 8.13 -7.50 0.41
CA PHE A 135 9.40 -6.86 0.10
C PHE A 135 9.43 -6.35 -1.35
N MET A 136 10.21 -5.31 -1.59
CA MET A 136 10.58 -4.79 -2.91
C MET A 136 12.08 -5.03 -3.13
N GLU A 137 12.46 -5.53 -4.32
CA GLU A 137 13.83 -5.94 -4.67
C GLU A 137 14.46 -6.87 -3.60
N GLU A 138 13.63 -7.71 -2.98
CA GLU A 138 13.97 -8.63 -1.88
C GLU A 138 14.43 -8.00 -0.57
N ASP A 139 14.96 -6.77 -0.56
CA ASP A 139 15.62 -6.17 0.61
C ASP A 139 14.76 -5.17 1.39
N TYR A 140 13.78 -4.55 0.74
CA TYR A 140 13.03 -3.47 1.35
C TYR A 140 11.63 -3.92 1.72
N ALA A 141 11.38 -4.16 3.00
CA ALA A 141 10.03 -4.42 3.47
C ALA A 141 9.14 -3.18 3.27
N VAL A 142 7.97 -3.38 2.67
CA VAL A 142 7.03 -2.31 2.29
C VAL A 142 5.65 -2.47 2.92
N SER A 143 5.31 -3.67 3.42
CA SER A 143 4.06 -3.93 4.11
C SER A 143 4.19 -5.17 5.00
N GLU A 144 3.44 -5.24 6.10
CA GLU A 144 3.46 -6.42 6.99
C GLU A 144 2.75 -7.64 6.39
N ASN A 145 1.83 -7.44 5.44
CA ASN A 145 1.13 -8.51 4.74
C ASN A 145 0.43 -8.00 3.48
N PHE A 146 -0.09 -8.93 2.67
CA PHE A 146 -0.79 -8.61 1.43
C PHE A 146 -2.09 -7.81 1.63
N GLU A 147 -2.86 -8.08 2.68
CA GLU A 147 -4.12 -7.35 2.95
C GLU A 147 -3.83 -5.87 3.18
N ASN A 148 -2.84 -5.58 4.02
CA ASN A 148 -2.36 -4.23 4.28
C ASN A 148 -1.93 -3.55 2.98
N LEU A 149 -1.05 -4.19 2.20
CA LEU A 149 -0.57 -3.63 0.93
C LEU A 149 -1.73 -3.23 0.01
N VAL A 150 -2.75 -4.07 -0.12
CA VAL A 150 -3.91 -3.82 -0.99
C VAL A 150 -4.69 -2.57 -0.56
N PHE A 151 -4.96 -2.40 0.73
CA PHE A 151 -5.64 -1.19 1.23
C PHE A 151 -4.73 0.05 1.20
N GLN A 152 -3.42 -0.12 1.46
CA GLN A 152 -2.42 0.93 1.34
C GLN A 152 -2.29 1.44 -0.11
N SER A 153 -2.43 0.54 -1.08
CA SER A 153 -2.46 0.86 -2.51
C SER A 153 -3.73 1.66 -2.85
N ALA A 154 -4.89 1.19 -2.36
CA ALA A 154 -6.16 1.84 -2.57
C ALA A 154 -6.17 3.28 -2.03
N ILE A 155 -5.70 3.50 -0.79
CA ILE A 155 -5.64 4.86 -0.22
C ILE A 155 -4.64 5.74 -0.96
N THR A 156 -3.46 5.24 -1.33
CA THR A 156 -2.47 6.03 -2.08
C THR A 156 -3.03 6.55 -3.41
N GLN A 157 -3.85 5.73 -4.10
CA GLN A 157 -4.41 6.07 -5.41
C GLN A 157 -5.69 6.91 -5.33
N TYR A 158 -6.62 6.55 -4.46
CA TYR A 158 -8.00 7.06 -4.50
C TYR A 158 -8.31 8.10 -3.42
N GLU A 159 -7.56 8.16 -2.33
CA GLU A 159 -7.88 9.05 -1.20
C GLU A 159 -7.98 10.52 -1.64
N LYS A 160 -7.06 10.98 -2.50
CA LYS A 160 -7.07 12.36 -3.02
C LYS A 160 -8.36 12.73 -3.77
N LYS A 161 -9.09 11.75 -4.30
CA LYS A 161 -10.33 11.99 -5.05
C LYS A 161 -11.51 12.33 -4.12
N TYR A 162 -11.40 12.02 -2.83
CA TYR A 162 -12.40 12.39 -1.81
C TYR A 162 -12.29 13.85 -1.36
N TYR A 163 -11.18 14.54 -1.65
CA TYR A 163 -10.90 15.87 -1.13
C TYR A 163 -10.69 16.88 -2.26
N PRO A 164 -11.13 18.15 -2.08
CA PRO A 164 -10.88 19.22 -3.03
C PRO A 164 -9.40 19.63 -3.09
N PHE A 165 -8.64 19.39 -2.02
CA PHE A 165 -7.24 19.77 -1.93
C PHE A 165 -6.39 18.62 -1.37
N TYR A 166 -5.16 18.53 -1.86
CA TYR A 166 -4.15 17.61 -1.34
C TYR A 166 -2.75 18.16 -1.59
N VAL A 167 -1.79 17.72 -0.77
CA VAL A 167 -0.37 17.94 -0.99
C VAL A 167 0.39 16.63 -0.88
N TYR A 168 1.27 16.38 -1.85
CA TYR A 168 2.27 15.33 -1.76
C TYR A 168 3.56 15.89 -1.18
N PHE A 169 4.24 15.10 -0.38
CA PHE A 169 5.50 15.50 0.21
C PHE A 169 6.45 14.32 0.33
N SER A 170 7.74 14.63 0.42
CA SER A 170 8.76 13.64 0.72
C SER A 170 9.92 14.26 1.49
N SER A 171 10.59 13.43 2.28
CA SER A 171 11.85 13.75 2.96
C SER A 171 12.81 12.60 2.73
N SER A 172 14.05 12.91 2.35
CA SER A 172 15.09 11.88 2.27
C SER A 172 15.49 11.42 3.67
N ILE A 173 16.16 10.28 3.77
CA ILE A 173 16.70 9.80 5.06
C ILE A 173 17.58 10.87 5.74
N HIS A 174 18.41 11.59 4.97
CA HIS A 174 19.21 12.70 5.49
C HIS A 174 18.34 13.88 5.94
N GLY A 175 17.30 14.21 5.18
CA GLY A 175 16.33 15.23 5.56
C GLY A 175 15.64 14.90 6.89
N LEU A 176 15.16 13.67 7.02
CA LEU A 176 14.51 13.18 8.23
C LEU A 176 15.47 13.17 9.44
N ASN A 177 16.70 12.68 9.27
CA ASN A 177 17.68 12.63 10.36
C ASN A 177 18.14 14.02 10.83
N THR A 178 18.10 15.02 9.95
CA THR A 178 18.42 16.43 10.28
C THR A 178 17.20 17.25 10.69
N SER A 179 16.01 16.64 10.67
CA SER A 179 14.77 17.28 11.08
C SER A 179 14.65 17.36 12.61
N GLU A 180 13.68 18.14 13.10
CA GLU A 180 13.46 18.25 14.54
C GLU A 180 13.14 16.90 15.19
N ILE A 181 12.31 16.07 14.54
CA ILE A 181 11.99 14.76 15.10
C ILE A 181 13.17 13.80 15.01
N GLY A 182 13.99 13.91 13.96
CA GLY A 182 15.21 13.09 13.80
C GLY A 182 16.26 13.41 14.86
N ILE A 183 16.52 14.70 15.11
CA ILE A 183 17.47 15.15 16.15
C ILE A 183 17.01 14.73 17.56
N LYS A 184 15.69 14.70 17.78
CA LYS A 184 15.09 14.27 19.06
C LYS A 184 14.87 12.76 19.14
N GLU A 185 15.26 12.01 18.12
CA GLU A 185 15.06 10.55 18.01
C GLU A 185 13.60 10.12 18.24
N ILE A 186 12.64 10.96 17.82
CA ILE A 186 11.22 10.65 17.90
C ILE A 186 10.84 9.83 16.66
N ASP A 187 10.24 8.66 16.88
CA ASP A 187 9.74 7.84 15.78
C ASP A 187 8.68 8.61 14.96
N LEU A 188 8.78 8.50 13.63
CA LEU A 188 7.89 9.21 12.70
C LEU A 188 6.40 8.90 12.95
N PHE A 189 6.06 7.65 13.24
CA PHE A 189 4.68 7.23 13.44
C PHE A 189 4.19 7.56 14.85
N ASP A 190 5.08 7.58 15.85
CA ASP A 190 4.78 8.15 17.16
C ASP A 190 4.49 9.66 17.07
N TYR A 191 5.23 10.38 16.22
CA TYR A 191 4.95 11.79 15.92
C TYR A 191 3.61 11.96 15.20
N ALA A 192 3.32 11.09 14.23
CA ALA A 192 2.04 11.09 13.53
C ALA A 192 0.86 10.79 14.48
N ASP A 193 1.04 9.94 15.50
CA ASP A 193 0.02 9.69 16.52
C ASP A 193 -0.29 10.95 17.37
N GLN A 194 0.65 11.88 17.52
CA GLN A 194 0.37 13.19 18.15
C GLN A 194 -0.54 14.05 17.25
N ILE A 195 -0.33 14.00 15.94
CA ILE A 195 -1.19 14.68 14.95
C ILE A 195 -2.59 14.06 14.97
N VAL A 196 -2.68 12.73 15.00
CA VAL A 196 -3.96 12.02 15.13
C VAL A 196 -4.76 12.51 16.33
N LYS A 197 -4.11 12.63 17.50
CA LYS A 197 -4.76 13.17 18.72
C LYS A 197 -5.17 14.63 18.56
N LYS A 198 -4.31 15.47 17.96
CA LYS A 198 -4.55 16.91 17.81
C LYS A 198 -5.75 17.21 16.89
N TYR A 199 -5.89 16.45 15.80
CA TYR A 199 -6.94 16.67 14.78
C TYR A 199 -8.07 15.63 14.84
N CYS A 200 -8.15 14.87 15.93
CA CYS A 200 -9.19 13.85 16.15
C CYS A 200 -9.34 12.89 14.96
N LEU A 201 -8.22 12.43 14.41
CA LEU A 201 -8.21 11.48 13.30
C LEU A 201 -8.42 10.06 13.81
N ASN A 202 -8.96 9.21 12.94
CA ASN A 202 -9.04 7.77 13.16
C ASN A 202 -7.90 7.10 12.39
N LYS A 203 -6.93 6.55 13.12
CA LYS A 203 -5.87 5.69 12.55
C LYS A 203 -6.49 4.36 12.11
N LEU A 204 -6.23 3.94 10.88
CA LEU A 204 -6.86 2.74 10.31
C LEU A 204 -6.03 1.48 10.55
N TRP A 205 -6.72 0.34 10.60
CA TRP A 205 -6.19 -0.97 11.01
C TRP A 205 -5.12 -1.56 10.08
N PHE A 206 -5.05 -1.09 8.83
CA PHE A 206 -4.01 -1.48 7.86
C PHE A 206 -2.76 -0.59 7.93
N SER A 207 -2.70 0.35 8.89
CA SER A 207 -1.43 1.01 9.23
C SER A 207 -0.52 0.00 9.92
N ASP A 208 0.75 0.00 9.56
CA ASP A 208 1.75 -0.93 10.03
C ASP A 208 3.12 -0.27 10.17
N SER A 209 4.20 -1.05 10.25
CA SER A 209 5.57 -0.55 10.40
C SER A 209 6.07 0.28 9.22
N TYR A 210 5.40 0.21 8.07
CA TYR A 210 5.85 0.77 6.79
C TYR A 210 4.90 1.83 6.25
N CYS A 211 3.60 1.71 6.53
CA CYS A 211 2.58 2.68 6.15
C CYS A 211 1.79 3.15 7.37
N PHE A 212 1.55 4.45 7.44
CA PHE A 212 0.65 5.07 8.40
C PHE A 212 -0.47 5.78 7.67
N PHE A 213 -1.71 5.49 8.08
CA PHE A 213 -2.87 6.17 7.55
C PHE A 213 -3.88 6.51 8.65
N ALA A 214 -4.26 7.79 8.70
CA ALA A 214 -5.29 8.26 9.61
C ALA A 214 -6.16 9.33 8.97
N CYS A 215 -7.42 9.39 9.38
CA CYS A 215 -8.37 10.30 8.75
C CYS A 215 -9.57 10.74 9.60
N SER A 216 -10.16 11.84 9.17
CA SER A 216 -11.50 12.31 9.53
C SER A 216 -12.28 12.67 8.27
N ASN A 217 -13.48 13.23 8.43
CA ASN A 217 -14.24 13.79 7.30
C ASN A 217 -13.57 15.04 6.71
N GLU A 218 -12.70 15.72 7.47
CA GLU A 218 -12.10 17.00 7.10
C GLU A 218 -10.72 16.85 6.49
N MET A 219 -9.96 15.85 6.93
CA MET A 219 -8.59 15.63 6.46
C MET A 219 -8.16 14.16 6.53
N SER A 220 -7.11 13.84 5.80
CA SER A 220 -6.37 12.60 5.97
C SER A 220 -4.88 12.80 5.88
N LEU A 221 -4.14 11.92 6.56
CA LEU A 221 -2.69 11.87 6.60
C LEU A 221 -2.25 10.47 6.22
N MET A 222 -1.42 10.40 5.18
CA MET A 222 -0.72 9.20 4.75
C MET A 222 0.79 9.42 4.84
N LEU A 223 1.51 8.48 5.44
CA LEU A 223 2.97 8.43 5.48
C LEU A 223 3.43 7.03 5.10
N ASN A 224 4.40 6.93 4.21
CA ASN A 224 5.04 5.68 3.81
C ASN A 224 6.53 5.80 4.04
N ARG A 225 7.09 4.83 4.76
CA ARG A 225 8.55 4.64 4.85
C ARG A 225 9.01 3.93 3.58
N SER A 226 10.11 4.40 3.02
CA SER A 226 10.82 3.72 1.95
C SER A 226 12.31 3.65 2.29
N GLY A 227 13.06 2.78 1.62
CA GLY A 227 14.51 2.68 1.80
C GLY A 227 15.27 4.00 1.62
N GLY A 228 14.67 4.97 0.92
CA GLY A 228 15.23 6.32 0.70
C GLY A 228 14.77 7.42 1.67
N GLY A 229 13.83 7.14 2.58
CA GLY A 229 13.27 8.13 3.51
C GLY A 229 11.77 7.96 3.77
N VAL A 230 11.02 9.05 3.70
CA VAL A 230 9.57 9.07 3.86
C VAL A 230 8.92 9.84 2.72
N TYR A 231 7.78 9.35 2.24
CA TYR A 231 6.87 10.12 1.39
C TYR A 231 5.46 10.01 1.91
N GLY A 232 4.60 10.92 1.51
CA GLY A 232 3.24 10.95 2.02
C GLY A 232 2.34 11.90 1.28
N ALA A 233 1.09 11.92 1.73
CA ALA A 233 0.06 12.83 1.25
C ALA A 233 -0.77 13.34 2.41
N ILE A 234 -1.19 14.59 2.31
CA ILE A 234 -2.21 15.15 3.20
C ILE A 234 -3.36 15.62 2.31
N CYS A 235 -4.57 15.14 2.57
CA CYS A 235 -5.78 15.57 1.88
C CYS A 235 -6.65 16.38 2.85
N PHE A 236 -7.33 17.40 2.37
CA PHE A 236 -8.12 18.30 3.22
C PHE A 236 -9.24 19.02 2.46
N ASN A 237 -10.31 19.35 3.18
CA ASN A 237 -11.44 20.12 2.63
C ASN A 237 -11.15 21.62 2.54
N GLU A 238 -10.31 22.16 3.43
CA GLU A 238 -10.05 23.59 3.55
C GLU A 238 -8.58 23.92 3.28
N LYS A 239 -8.33 24.82 2.33
CA LYS A 239 -6.98 25.17 1.87
C LYS A 239 -6.07 25.73 2.98
N GLU A 240 -6.65 26.32 4.02
CA GLU A 240 -5.92 26.90 5.15
C GLU A 240 -5.19 25.83 5.98
N MET A 241 -5.70 24.59 6.00
CA MET A 241 -5.04 23.45 6.63
C MET A 241 -3.68 23.15 6.03
N GLN A 242 -3.45 23.46 4.74
CA GLN A 242 -2.14 23.28 4.13
C GLN A 242 -1.04 24.05 4.89
N ARG A 243 -1.28 25.32 5.20
CA ARG A 243 -0.31 26.18 5.89
C ARG A 243 -0.06 25.71 7.31
N GLU A 244 -1.08 25.15 7.95
CA GLU A 244 -0.93 24.55 9.27
C GLU A 244 -0.07 23.29 9.19
N MET A 245 -0.37 22.38 8.26
CA MET A 245 0.35 21.13 8.05
C MET A 245 1.81 21.33 7.65
N GLU A 246 2.10 22.35 6.85
CA GLU A 246 3.48 22.77 6.54
C GLU A 246 4.27 23.08 7.83
N LYS A 247 3.63 23.73 8.81
CA LYS A 247 4.25 24.07 10.09
C LYS A 247 4.32 22.88 11.04
N VAL A 248 3.24 22.10 11.17
CA VAL A 248 3.14 21.07 12.23
C VAL A 248 3.71 19.71 11.83
N LEU A 249 3.77 19.39 10.54
CA LEU A 249 4.32 18.10 10.08
C LEU A 249 5.51 18.33 9.17
N LEU A 250 5.32 19.03 8.05
CA LEU A 250 6.33 19.04 6.98
C LEU A 250 7.66 19.66 7.44
N SER A 251 7.61 20.77 8.17
CA SER A 251 8.83 21.38 8.74
C SER A 251 9.53 20.45 9.75
N LYS A 252 8.76 19.68 10.51
CA LYS A 252 9.24 18.84 11.61
C LYS A 252 9.93 17.57 11.12
N ILE A 253 9.62 17.14 9.90
CA ILE A 253 10.24 16.01 9.20
C ILE A 253 11.18 16.46 8.07
N ASN A 254 11.41 17.78 7.92
CA ASN A 254 12.17 18.39 6.83
C ASN A 254 11.69 17.97 5.43
N ALA A 255 10.37 17.81 5.26
CA ALA A 255 9.78 17.40 4.00
C ALA A 255 9.67 18.57 3.02
N LYS A 256 9.83 18.24 1.74
CA LYS A 256 9.56 19.12 0.62
C LYS A 256 8.23 18.75 0.00
N ILE A 257 7.45 19.76 -0.36
CA ILE A 257 6.24 19.56 -1.14
C ILE A 257 6.67 19.16 -2.55
N CYS A 258 6.19 18.00 -2.99
CA CYS A 258 6.35 17.56 -4.36
C CYS A 258 5.41 18.39 -5.22
N LYS A 259 5.94 19.26 -6.09
CA LYS A 259 5.11 19.89 -7.13
C LYS A 259 4.55 18.77 -7.99
N ASN A 260 3.23 18.78 -8.20
CA ASN A 260 2.53 17.79 -9.00
C ASN A 260 3.29 17.50 -10.30
N TYR A 261 3.92 16.33 -10.37
CA TYR A 261 4.14 15.64 -11.63
C TYR A 261 2.91 14.77 -11.83
N CYS A 262 1.86 15.35 -12.39
CA CYS A 262 0.82 14.57 -13.05
C CYS A 262 0.76 15.09 -14.48
N SER A 263 1.38 14.31 -15.37
CA SER A 263 0.92 14.08 -16.73
C SER A 263 -0.56 13.71 -16.74
#